data_AF-X0WUB3-F1
#
_entry.id   AF-X0WUB3-F1
#
_cell.length_a   1.000
_cell.length_b   1.000
_cell.length_c   1.000
_cell.angle_alpha   90.00
_cell.angle_beta   90.00
_cell.angle_gamma   90.00
#
_symmetry.space_group_name_H-M   'P 1'
#
loop_
_entity.id
_entity.type
_entity.pdbx_description
1 polymer ?
#
loop_
_entity_poly.entity_id
_entity_poly.type
_entity_poly.pdbx_seq_one_letter_code
_entity_poly.pdbx_strand_id
1 'polypeptide(L)'
;MTRTAKYSDIRCEMKPGDLIAFGGSGFVSSVIKKVTKCNVSHVGSILQSNLPTVEGVMINQVIESTSVDGGFSGVKITRMSEHMRDYDGEVWWLPMTEFARNLFDEGLFLLWMLKQVGKP
;
A
#
# COMPACT_ATOMS: atom_id res chain seq x y z
N MET A 1 0.84 20.55 6.14
CA MET A 1 0.91 19.93 7.48
C MET A 1 0.65 18.44 7.32
N THR A 2 1.56 17.60 7.80
CA THR A 2 1.36 16.14 7.83
C THR A 2 0.45 15.84 9.03
N ARG A 3 -0.72 15.24 8.79
CA ARG A 3 -1.63 14.83 9.86
C ARG A 3 -1.30 13.39 10.25
N THR A 4 -0.99 13.16 11.52
CA THR A 4 -0.83 11.81 12.07
C THR A 4 -2.18 11.27 12.53
N ALA A 5 -2.47 10.01 12.23
CA ALA A 5 -3.70 9.35 12.65
C ALA A 5 -3.43 7.86 12.93
N LYS A 6 -4.28 7.24 13.75
CA LYS A 6 -4.25 5.78 13.91
C LYS A 6 -4.91 5.13 12.70
N TYR A 7 -4.36 4.01 12.24
CA TYR A 7 -4.94 3.27 11.12
C TYR A 7 -6.41 2.90 11.33
N SER A 8 -6.81 2.54 12.56
CA SER A 8 -8.20 2.24 12.91
C SER A 8 -9.19 3.35 12.54
N ASP A 9 -8.73 4.60 12.62
CA ASP A 9 -9.58 5.77 12.53
C ASP A 9 -9.76 6.20 11.07
N ILE A 10 -8.80 5.87 10.20
CA ILE A 10 -8.75 6.32 8.80
C ILE A 10 -8.93 5.20 7.77
N ARG A 11 -8.88 3.92 8.19
CA ARG A 11 -8.91 2.79 7.24
C ARG A 11 -10.17 2.76 6.37
N CYS A 12 -11.29 3.30 6.84
CA CYS A 12 -12.54 3.38 6.09
C CYS A 12 -12.52 4.47 5.00
N GLU A 13 -11.59 5.41 5.06
CA GLU A 13 -11.45 6.49 4.08
C GLU A 13 -10.55 6.11 2.91
N MET A 14 -9.68 5.10 3.08
CA MET A 14 -8.82 4.58 2.02
C MET A 14 -9.64 4.00 0.88
N LYS A 15 -9.19 4.22 -0.36
CA LYS A 15 -9.86 3.74 -1.58
C LYS A 15 -8.88 3.04 -2.52
N PRO A 16 -9.35 2.13 -3.40
CA PRO A 16 -8.49 1.49 -4.38
C PRO A 16 -7.73 2.51 -5.22
N GLY A 17 -6.47 2.25 -5.53
CA GLY A 17 -5.60 3.18 -6.26
C GLY A 17 -4.97 4.29 -5.40
N ASP A 18 -5.38 4.49 -4.15
CA ASP A 18 -4.58 5.29 -3.22
C ASP A 18 -3.19 4.66 -3.05
N LEU A 19 -2.19 5.50 -2.77
CA LEU A 19 -0.82 5.04 -2.56
C LEU A 19 -0.49 4.98 -1.08
N ILE A 20 0.27 3.96 -0.71
CA ILE A 20 0.94 3.87 0.58
C ILE A 20 2.43 4.01 0.33
N ALA A 21 3.05 4.98 1.00
CA ALA A 21 4.49 5.14 1.01
C ALA A 21 5.04 4.63 2.34
N PHE A 22 6.16 3.92 2.26
CA PHE A 22 6.84 3.33 3.39
C PHE A 22 8.27 3.87 3.49
N GLY A 23 8.70 4.17 4.71
CA GLY A 23 10.04 4.60 5.04
C GLY A 23 10.73 3.59 5.95
N GLY A 24 11.13 2.43 5.41
CA GLY A 24 11.66 1.33 6.21
C GLY A 24 13.00 1.61 6.88
N SER A 25 13.37 0.78 7.84
CA SER A 25 14.64 0.87 8.60
C SER A 25 15.73 -0.09 8.10
N GLY A 26 15.42 -1.02 7.20
CA GLY A 26 16.37 -2.00 6.67
C GLY A 26 17.52 -1.41 5.82
N PHE A 27 18.54 -2.23 5.54
CA PHE A 27 19.73 -1.82 4.78
C PHE A 27 19.39 -1.27 3.38
N VAL A 28 18.58 -1.99 2.60
CA VAL A 28 18.14 -1.56 1.26
C VAL A 28 17.38 -0.23 1.34
N SER A 29 16.49 -0.09 2.33
CA SER A 29 15.75 1.14 2.55
C SER A 29 16.69 2.33 2.82
N SER A 30 17.68 2.15 3.68
CA SER A 30 18.67 3.19 4.01
C SER A 30 19.46 3.65 2.77
N VAL A 31 19.82 2.72 1.88
CA VAL A 31 20.48 3.05 0.60
C VAL A 31 19.54 3.86 -0.29
N ILE A 32 18.29 3.43 -0.46
CA ILE A 32 17.30 4.15 -1.27
C ILE A 32 17.12 5.56 -0.75
N LYS A 33 16.84 5.74 0.54
CA LYS A 33 16.65 7.06 1.16
C LYS A 33 17.84 7.99 0.95
N LYS A 34 19.07 7.47 1.06
CA LYS A 34 20.30 8.23 0.85
C LYS A 34 20.47 8.69 -0.60
N VAL A 35 20.20 7.82 -1.57
CA VAL A 35 20.36 8.12 -2.99
C VAL A 35 19.26 9.07 -3.48
N THR A 36 18.01 8.82 -3.07
CA THR A 36 16.86 9.66 -3.46
C THR A 36 16.76 10.95 -2.66
N LYS A 37 17.51 11.07 -1.55
CA LYS A 37 17.40 12.15 -0.56
C LYS A 37 15.95 12.33 -0.06
N CYS A 38 15.23 11.23 0.08
CA CYS A 38 13.83 11.17 0.47
C CYS A 38 13.63 10.17 1.61
N ASN A 39 12.67 10.42 2.51
CA ASN A 39 12.35 9.48 3.60
C ASN A 39 11.54 8.27 3.14
N VAL A 40 11.03 8.28 1.89
CA VAL A 40 10.29 7.18 1.28
C VAL A 40 11.27 6.23 0.58
N SER A 41 11.17 4.95 0.92
CA SER A 41 11.99 3.88 0.36
C SER A 41 11.19 2.87 -0.47
N HIS A 42 9.88 2.79 -0.24
CA HIS A 42 9.02 1.79 -0.87
C HIS A 42 7.61 2.34 -1.02
N VAL A 43 6.87 1.82 -2.01
CA VAL A 43 5.48 2.21 -2.27
C VAL A 43 4.66 0.99 -2.66
N GLY A 44 3.39 1.01 -2.27
CA GLY A 44 2.37 0.08 -2.72
C GLY A 44 1.08 0.83 -3.01
N SER A 45 0.12 0.14 -3.62
CA SER A 45 -1.21 0.71 -3.88
C SER A 45 -2.29 -0.06 -3.12
N ILE A 46 -3.28 0.68 -2.63
CA ILE A 46 -4.45 0.10 -1.97
C ILE A 46 -5.29 -0.65 -3.00
N LEU A 47 -5.61 -1.90 -2.67
CA LEU A 47 -6.74 -2.65 -3.19
C LEU A 47 -7.77 -2.80 -2.07
N GLN A 48 -9.05 -2.91 -2.42
CA GLN A 48 -10.08 -3.25 -1.46
C GLN A 48 -10.81 -4.51 -1.89
N SER A 49 -11.11 -5.37 -0.92
CA SER A 49 -12.01 -6.50 -1.09
C SER A 49 -13.12 -6.47 -0.05
N ASN A 50 -14.31 -6.85 -0.50
CA ASN A 50 -15.44 -7.11 0.38
C ASN A 50 -15.30 -8.51 0.96
N LEU A 51 -15.49 -8.66 2.27
CA LEU A 51 -15.71 -9.99 2.84
C LEU A 51 -17.11 -10.48 2.45
N PRO A 52 -17.24 -11.60 1.74
CA PRO A 52 -18.56 -12.14 1.37
C PRO A 52 -19.41 -12.51 2.60
N THR A 53 -18.75 -12.77 3.73
CA THR A 53 -19.37 -13.27 4.96
C THR A 53 -19.80 -12.17 5.93
N VAL A 54 -19.37 -10.91 5.73
CA VAL A 54 -19.78 -9.78 6.57
C VAL A 54 -20.01 -8.56 5.69
N GLU A 55 -21.29 -8.27 5.45
CA GLU A 55 -21.71 -7.11 4.66
C GLU A 55 -21.15 -5.82 5.28
N GLY A 56 -20.54 -4.97 4.45
CA GLY A 56 -19.97 -3.70 4.88
C GLY A 56 -18.55 -3.77 5.47
N VAL A 57 -17.94 -4.95 5.63
CA VAL A 57 -16.54 -5.02 6.08
C VAL A 57 -15.58 -4.95 4.90
N MET A 58 -15.02 -3.76 4.71
CA MET A 58 -13.93 -3.50 3.77
C MET A 58 -12.58 -3.97 4.35
N ILE A 59 -11.86 -4.78 3.58
CA ILE A 59 -10.46 -5.12 3.84
C ILE A 59 -9.58 -4.31 2.91
N ASN A 60 -8.74 -3.44 3.49
CA ASN A 60 -7.66 -2.79 2.75
C ASN A 60 -6.51 -3.78 2.59
N GLN A 61 -6.13 -3.99 1.34
CA GLN A 61 -4.96 -4.75 0.94
C GLN A 61 -3.98 -3.80 0.27
N VAL A 62 -2.70 -4.12 0.32
CA VAL A 62 -1.67 -3.42 -0.43
C VAL A 62 -1.11 -4.38 -1.46
N ILE A 63 -1.05 -3.95 -2.71
CA ILE A 63 -0.26 -4.61 -3.74
C ILE A 63 1.07 -3.87 -3.91
N GLU A 64 2.16 -4.63 -3.83
CA GLU A 64 3.52 -4.09 -3.80
C GLU A 64 4.52 -5.10 -4.39
N SER A 65 5.60 -4.58 -4.98
CA SER A 65 6.75 -5.40 -5.41
C SER A 65 7.81 -5.35 -4.33
N THR A 66 8.00 -6.46 -3.62
CA THR A 66 8.90 -6.50 -2.46
C THR A 66 9.60 -7.84 -2.34
N SER A 67 10.74 -7.82 -1.68
CA SER A 67 11.50 -9.01 -1.33
C SER A 67 11.29 -9.30 0.14
N VAL A 68 10.79 -10.49 0.47
CA VAL A 68 10.74 -10.97 1.85
C VAL A 68 12.00 -11.78 2.11
N ASP A 69 12.63 -11.57 3.27
CA ASP A 69 13.71 -12.42 3.74
C ASP A 69 13.23 -13.88 3.75
N GLY A 70 13.87 -14.74 2.93
CA GLY A 70 13.54 -16.17 2.85
C GLY A 70 12.89 -16.68 1.56
N GLY A 71 12.77 -15.87 0.49
CA GLY A 71 12.83 -16.43 -0.87
C GLY A 71 11.82 -15.99 -1.93
N PHE A 72 10.78 -15.20 -1.60
CA PHE A 72 9.95 -14.58 -2.65
C PHE A 72 10.29 -13.10 -2.83
N SER A 73 10.78 -12.77 -4.02
CA SER A 73 10.95 -11.40 -4.50
C SER A 73 10.00 -11.21 -5.67
N GLY A 74 9.06 -10.30 -5.53
CA GLY A 74 8.08 -10.04 -6.58
C GLY A 74 6.84 -9.32 -6.09
N VAL A 75 5.84 -9.25 -6.97
CA VAL A 75 4.57 -8.59 -6.70
C VAL A 75 3.67 -9.49 -5.87
N LYS A 76 3.27 -9.01 -4.70
CA LYS A 76 2.36 -9.71 -3.78
C LYS A 76 1.25 -8.79 -3.29
N ILE A 77 0.21 -9.39 -2.73
CA ILE A 77 -0.89 -8.70 -2.06
C ILE A 77 -0.88 -9.11 -0.60
N THR A 78 -0.87 -8.14 0.31
CA THR A 78 -0.87 -8.32 1.76
C THR A 78 -1.98 -7.50 2.39
N ARG A 79 -2.42 -7.84 3.61
CA ARG A 79 -3.40 -7.02 4.32
C ARG A 79 -2.71 -5.81 4.92
N MET A 80 -3.31 -4.64 4.75
CA MET A 80 -2.75 -3.40 5.33
C MET A 80 -2.70 -3.48 6.86
N SER A 81 -3.66 -4.18 7.49
CA SER A 81 -3.64 -4.42 8.94
C SER A 81 -2.44 -5.24 9.41
N GLU A 82 -1.87 -6.11 8.57
CA GLU A 82 -0.66 -6.89 8.91
C GLU A 82 0.55 -5.97 8.90
N HIS A 83 0.68 -5.12 7.88
CA HIS A 83 1.70 -4.06 7.87
C HIS A 83 1.60 -3.17 9.11
N MET A 84 0.41 -2.68 9.45
CA MET A 84 0.24 -1.76 10.59
C MET A 84 0.54 -2.38 11.96
N ARG A 85 0.49 -3.72 12.07
CA ARG A 85 0.81 -4.41 13.31
C ARG A 85 2.31 -4.66 13.46
N ASP A 86 2.96 -5.04 12.37
CA ASP A 86 4.30 -5.64 12.42
C ASP A 86 5.40 -4.72 11.85
N TYR A 87 5.05 -3.60 11.19
CA TYR A 87 6.00 -2.73 10.52
C TYR A 87 6.68 -1.72 11.47
N ASP A 88 8.00 -1.84 11.59
CA ASP A 88 8.85 -0.88 12.30
C ASP A 88 9.41 0.18 11.32
N GLY A 89 8.62 1.24 11.09
CA GLY A 89 8.99 2.35 10.22
C GLY A 89 7.88 3.37 10.03
N GLU A 90 8.13 4.36 9.19
CA GLU A 90 7.16 5.41 8.87
C GLU A 90 6.26 4.98 7.71
N VAL A 91 4.96 5.30 7.80
CA VAL A 91 3.98 5.03 6.76
C VAL A 91 3.16 6.28 6.48
N TRP A 92 2.99 6.58 5.19
CA TRP A 92 2.15 7.67 4.72
C TRP A 92 1.06 7.13 3.80
N TRP A 93 -0.17 7.53 4.06
CA TRP A 93 -1.29 7.35 3.14
C TRP A 93 -1.39 8.58 2.24
N LEU A 94 -1.40 8.34 0.94
CA LEU A 94 -1.41 9.35 -0.10
C LEU A 94 -2.69 9.16 -0.94
N PRO A 95 -3.81 9.77 -0.52
CA PRO A 95 -5.06 9.67 -1.26
C PRO A 95 -4.94 10.37 -2.61
N MET A 96 -5.63 9.82 -3.61
CA MET A 96 -5.78 10.52 -4.88
C MET A 96 -6.52 11.85 -4.69
N THR A 97 -6.14 12.85 -5.48
CA THR A 97 -6.95 14.08 -5.58
C THR A 97 -8.32 13.77 -6.19
N GLU A 98 -9.31 14.61 -5.92
CA GLU A 98 -10.65 14.46 -6.49
C GLU A 98 -10.61 14.43 -8.03
N PHE A 99 -9.80 15.30 -8.64
CA PHE A 99 -9.59 15.33 -10.09
C PHE A 99 -9.08 13.98 -10.61
N ALA A 100 -8.02 13.43 -10.00
CA ALA A 100 -7.48 12.14 -10.43
C ALA A 100 -8.49 11.01 -10.18
N ARG A 101 -9.24 11.08 -9.08
CA ARG A 101 -10.28 10.10 -8.72
C ARG A 101 -11.41 10.06 -9.75
N ASN A 102 -11.80 11.21 -10.29
CA ASN A 102 -12.85 11.30 -11.31
C ASN A 102 -12.42 10.72 -12.68
N LEU A 103 -11.11 10.64 -12.95
CA LEU A 103 -10.56 10.04 -14.16
C LEU A 103 -10.19 8.57 -13.98
N PHE A 104 -10.23 8.06 -12.75
CA PHE A 104 -9.72 6.75 -12.40
C PHE A 104 -10.73 5.65 -12.68
N ASP A 105 -10.41 4.76 -13.62
CA ASP A 105 -11.14 3.52 -13.82
C ASP A 105 -10.63 2.45 -12.84
N GLU A 106 -11.34 2.32 -11.72
CA GLU A 106 -11.01 1.36 -10.67
C GLU A 106 -11.04 -0.10 -11.17
N GLY A 107 -11.98 -0.44 -12.06
CA GLY A 107 -12.13 -1.80 -12.57
C GLY A 107 -10.96 -2.21 -13.46
N LEU A 108 -10.58 -1.35 -14.40
CA LEU A 108 -9.41 -1.57 -15.26
C LEU A 108 -8.12 -1.58 -14.46
N PHE A 109 -7.98 -0.68 -13.48
CA PHE A 109 -6.84 -0.66 -12.58
C PHE A 109 -6.71 -1.99 -11.82
N LEU A 110 -7.79 -2.46 -11.17
CA LEU A 110 -7.78 -3.71 -10.42
C LEU A 110 -7.41 -4.89 -11.31
N LEU A 111 -8.03 -5.00 -12.49
CA LEU A 111 -7.73 -6.06 -13.46
C LEU A 111 -6.26 -6.04 -13.90
N TRP A 112 -5.67 -4.85 -14.08
CA TRP A 112 -4.27 -4.73 -14.44
C TRP A 112 -3.34 -5.10 -13.29
N MET A 113 -3.63 -4.64 -12.06
CA MET A 113 -2.84 -4.93 -10.87
C MET A 113 -2.82 -6.43 -10.55
N LEU A 114 -3.97 -7.11 -10.64
CA LEU A 114 -4.05 -8.55 -10.39
C LEU A 114 -3.21 -9.38 -11.38
N LYS A 115 -3.03 -8.91 -12.62
CA LYS A 115 -2.13 -9.56 -13.60
C LYS A 115 -0.65 -9.45 -13.24
N GLN A 116 -0.28 -8.57 -12.30
CA GLN A 116 1.11 -8.42 -11.87
C GLN A 116 1.49 -9.39 -10.77
N VAL A 117 0.52 -9.91 -10.01
CA VAL A 117 0.76 -10.80 -8.86
C VAL A 117 1.61 -12.01 -9.30
N GLY A 118 2.66 -12.29 -8.55
CA GLY A 118 3.57 -13.40 -8.83
C GLY A 118 4.71 -13.07 -9.79
N LYS A 119 4.71 -11.89 -10.44
CA LYS A 119 5.85 -11.46 -11.26
C LYS A 119 7.06 -11.10 -10.37
N PRO A 120 8.28 -11.42 -10.81
CA PRO A 120 9.50 -11.09 -10.08
C PRO A 120 9.76 -9.58 -10.02
#